data_AF-A0A9Q0EID3-F1
#
_entry.id   AF-A0A9Q0EID3-F1
#
_cell.length_a   1.000
_cell.length_b   1.000
_cell.length_c   1.000
_cell.angle_alpha   90.00
_cell.angle_beta   90.00
_cell.angle_gamma   90.00
#
_symmetry.space_group_name_H-M   'P 1'
#
loop_
_entity.id
_entity.type
_entity.pdbx_description
1 polymer ?
#
loop_
_entity_poly.entity_id
_entity_poly.type
_entity_poly.pdbx_seq_one_letter_code
_entity_poly.pdbx_strand_id
1 'polypeptide(L)'
;MVMEERGSSRDRGGGAATSGTERRQIFVELGEQNFDAIRLSAYRTACKLRYVQKKCNLHLVDVYHVIEAVRDVGLNAVEPSAGVSHTRLENLVSLLFNQLAKRLPTTHTVDPRHCTALLVDFMLAAAMLSMLCGGKLLDKLRYVFSLVSDSKGVLIQSKFDSFLREALKLPTAVYEGPSFGYTHTLKRVTVNMFLDMVADPPPQCLLWMPLMHRLAIVESVYHPVTCSYCRSHSMTGFRYRCLRCRGYQLCQDCFWQGNKSPATKLGRALSRTLGCVSSRDPPRPSYPEDPPRPLGNPSEAMLVSSAPPSSPKSLPAARRMNEEHALIAAYVNRLQTSPQALDSPSRQDEEHKLIARYATRLAETDHLGAIPNRSINFDVNKQQRELIAQLERKNR
;
A
#
# COMPACT_ATOMS: atom_id res chain seq x y z
N MET A 1 63.93 36.53 -44.46
CA MET A 1 62.52 36.12 -44.64
C MET A 1 62.40 34.65 -44.26
N VAL A 2 62.09 34.35 -42.99
CA VAL A 2 61.40 33.12 -42.56
C VAL A 2 60.67 33.49 -41.27
N MET A 3 59.34 33.37 -41.27
CA MET A 3 58.45 33.72 -40.16
C MET A 3 58.47 32.59 -39.10
N GLU A 4 58.52 32.97 -37.82
CA GLU A 4 58.19 32.10 -36.69
C GLU A 4 56.67 32.10 -36.46
N GLU A 5 56.00 30.96 -36.66
CA GLU A 5 54.62 30.73 -36.25
C GLU A 5 54.57 30.11 -34.84
N ARG A 6 53.80 30.75 -33.96
CA ARG A 6 53.41 30.26 -32.64
C ARG A 6 52.54 29.01 -32.76
N GLY A 7 53.05 27.86 -32.33
CA GLY A 7 52.26 26.66 -32.08
C GLY A 7 51.45 26.78 -30.79
N SER A 8 50.13 26.92 -30.92
CA SER A 8 49.16 26.81 -29.83
C SER A 8 48.96 25.33 -29.48
N SER A 9 49.38 24.94 -28.27
CA SER A 9 49.12 23.61 -27.71
C SER A 9 47.64 23.51 -27.31
N ARG A 10 46.86 22.70 -28.05
CA ARG A 10 45.49 22.34 -27.67
C ARG A 10 45.51 21.13 -26.74
N ASP A 11 45.18 21.43 -25.50
CA ASP A 11 44.93 20.53 -24.38
C ASP A 11 43.84 19.49 -24.75
N ARG A 12 44.21 18.20 -24.77
CA ARG A 12 43.30 17.06 -24.83
C ARG A 12 43.18 16.49 -23.42
N GLY A 13 42.14 16.88 -22.68
CA GLY A 13 41.90 16.32 -21.35
C GLY A 13 40.71 16.91 -20.63
N GLY A 14 39.47 16.61 -21.06
CA GLY A 14 38.27 17.19 -20.44
C GLY A 14 37.03 16.30 -20.43
N GLY A 15 37.18 14.97 -20.50
CA GLY A 15 36.02 14.05 -20.62
C GLY A 15 35.71 13.20 -19.39
N ALA A 16 36.61 13.07 -18.41
CA ALA A 16 36.47 12.09 -17.34
C ALA A 16 36.03 12.70 -15.99
N ALA A 17 36.33 13.98 -15.74
CA ALA A 17 36.15 14.61 -14.42
C ALA A 17 34.70 15.01 -14.10
N THR A 18 33.82 15.14 -15.10
CA THR A 18 32.42 15.54 -14.88
C THR A 18 31.51 14.36 -14.48
N SER A 19 31.85 13.14 -14.90
CA SER A 19 31.02 11.94 -14.64
C SER A 19 31.03 11.46 -13.18
N GLY A 20 32.06 11.82 -12.40
CA GLY A 20 32.18 11.45 -10.99
C GLY A 20 31.43 12.38 -10.04
N THR A 21 31.24 13.64 -10.44
CA THR A 21 30.64 14.71 -9.61
C THR A 21 29.11 14.65 -9.64
N GLU A 22 28.51 14.27 -10.76
CA GLU A 22 27.05 14.02 -10.87
C GLU A 22 26.64 12.73 -10.15
N ARG A 23 27.52 11.71 -10.15
CA ARG A 23 27.27 10.34 -9.66
C ARG A 23 26.89 10.19 -8.18
N ARG A 24 27.00 11.27 -7.40
CA ARG A 24 26.65 11.30 -5.97
C ARG A 24 25.77 12.48 -5.59
N GLN A 25 25.23 13.20 -6.57
CA GLN A 25 24.44 14.40 -6.31
C GLN A 25 23.27 14.11 -5.35
N ILE A 26 22.57 12.98 -5.54
CA ILE A 26 21.46 12.60 -4.67
C ILE A 26 21.86 12.42 -3.21
N PHE A 27 23.08 11.93 -2.94
CA PHE A 27 23.58 11.74 -1.58
C PHE A 27 24.05 13.04 -0.93
N VAL A 28 24.62 13.95 -1.71
CA VAL A 28 24.98 15.30 -1.26
C VAL A 28 23.71 16.04 -0.84
N GLU A 29 22.73 16.11 -1.74
CA GLU A 29 21.46 16.80 -1.45
C GLU A 29 20.68 16.13 -0.32
N LEU A 30 20.75 14.80 -0.19
CA LEU A 30 20.15 14.07 0.93
C LEU A 30 20.76 14.47 2.27
N GLY A 31 22.07 14.70 2.31
CA GLY A 31 22.80 15.20 3.48
C GLY A 31 22.35 16.60 3.92
N GLU A 32 21.86 17.41 2.99
CA GLU A 32 21.37 18.77 3.28
C GLU A 32 19.96 18.79 3.88
N GLN A 33 19.16 17.72 3.75
CA GLN A 33 17.77 17.69 4.19
C GLN A 33 17.56 17.54 5.71
N ASN A 34 18.64 17.51 6.51
CA ASN A 34 18.63 17.38 7.97
C ASN A 34 17.72 16.24 8.50
N PHE A 35 17.58 15.14 7.76
CA PHE A 35 16.78 14.00 8.19
C PHE A 35 17.35 13.33 9.44
N ASP A 36 18.64 13.52 9.74
CA ASP A 36 19.30 12.96 10.92
C ASP A 36 18.79 13.54 12.26
N ALA A 37 18.07 14.65 12.22
CA ALA A 37 17.34 15.17 13.39
C ALA A 37 16.17 14.27 13.84
N ILE A 38 15.68 13.38 12.97
CA ILE A 38 14.63 12.41 13.29
C ILE A 38 15.24 11.29 14.14
N ARG A 39 14.79 11.10 15.38
CA ARG A 39 15.37 10.05 16.27
C ARG A 39 14.93 8.64 15.90
N LEU A 40 13.71 8.51 15.39
CA LEU A 40 13.14 7.22 15.02
C LEU A 40 13.68 6.76 13.67
N SER A 41 14.56 5.75 13.67
CA SER A 41 15.21 5.22 12.46
C SER A 41 14.21 4.87 11.36
N ALA A 42 13.11 4.19 11.70
CA ALA A 42 12.07 3.83 10.74
C ALA A 42 11.48 5.03 9.98
N TYR A 43 11.20 6.14 10.68
CA TYR A 43 10.73 7.38 10.04
C TYR A 43 11.85 8.07 9.27
N ARG A 44 13.06 8.13 9.83
CA ARG A 44 14.23 8.73 9.18
C ARG A 44 14.53 8.06 7.84
N THR A 45 14.59 6.73 7.81
CA THR A 45 14.75 5.92 6.60
C THR A 45 13.62 6.16 5.61
N ALA A 46 12.37 6.16 6.07
CA ALA A 46 11.22 6.39 5.20
C ALA A 46 11.23 7.80 4.57
N CYS A 47 11.65 8.83 5.32
CA CYS A 47 11.84 10.19 4.81
C CYS A 47 12.96 10.26 3.77
N LYS A 48 14.13 9.67 4.07
CA LYS A 48 15.26 9.62 3.13
C LYS A 48 14.88 8.91 1.83
N LEU A 49 14.20 7.76 1.91
CA LEU A 49 13.74 7.03 0.73
C LEU A 49 12.63 7.77 -0.03
N ARG A 50 11.70 8.44 0.67
CA ARG A 50 10.67 9.28 0.04
C ARG A 50 11.29 10.45 -0.72
N TYR A 51 12.34 11.06 -0.18
CA TYR A 51 13.10 12.10 -0.86
C TYR A 51 13.71 11.56 -2.16
N VAL A 52 14.42 10.43 -2.10
CA VAL A 52 15.00 9.76 -3.28
C VAL A 52 13.92 9.45 -4.32
N GLN A 53 12.80 8.87 -3.89
CA GLN A 53 11.67 8.54 -4.77
C GLN A 53 11.11 9.78 -5.50
N LYS A 54 11.03 10.92 -4.81
CA LYS A 54 10.58 12.19 -5.41
C LYS A 54 11.61 12.74 -6.39
N LYS A 55 12.89 12.81 -5.97
CA LYS A 55 13.99 13.32 -6.78
C LYS A 55 14.16 12.53 -8.08
N CYS A 56 14.01 11.20 -8.03
CA CYS A 56 14.08 10.32 -9.20
C CYS A 56 12.76 10.23 -9.99
N ASN A 57 11.72 10.98 -9.66
CA ASN A 57 10.38 10.87 -10.29
C ASN A 57 9.72 9.48 -10.22
N LEU A 58 10.24 8.59 -9.36
CA LEU A 58 9.77 7.21 -9.26
C LEU A 58 8.39 7.11 -8.59
N HIS A 59 7.97 8.15 -7.88
CA HIS A 59 6.61 8.30 -7.35
C HIS A 59 5.52 8.40 -8.43
N LEU A 60 5.89 8.70 -9.69
CA LEU A 60 4.97 8.78 -10.84
C LEU A 60 4.83 7.45 -11.58
N VAL A 61 5.70 6.48 -11.31
CA VAL A 61 5.70 5.15 -11.92
C VAL A 61 4.94 4.21 -11.00
N ASP A 62 3.88 3.53 -11.43
CA ASP A 62 3.24 2.50 -10.59
C ASP A 62 3.86 1.11 -10.76
N VAL A 63 3.42 0.15 -9.96
CA VAL A 63 3.93 -1.23 -10.01
C VAL A 63 3.65 -1.93 -11.34
N TYR A 64 2.57 -1.60 -12.04
CA TYR A 64 2.23 -2.24 -13.33
C TYR A 64 3.23 -1.84 -14.41
N HIS A 65 3.63 -0.57 -14.46
CA HIS A 65 4.69 -0.12 -15.35
C HIS A 65 6.02 -0.83 -15.07
N VAL A 66 6.34 -1.04 -13.78
CA VAL A 66 7.53 -1.81 -13.39
C VAL A 66 7.43 -3.27 -13.89
N ILE A 67 6.27 -3.91 -13.73
CA ILE A 67 6.03 -5.28 -14.18
C ILE A 67 6.19 -5.38 -15.71
N GLU A 68 5.60 -4.45 -16.47
CA GLU A 68 5.71 -4.41 -17.93
C GLU A 68 7.17 -4.28 -18.37
N ALA A 69 7.91 -3.31 -17.82
CA ALA A 69 9.30 -3.10 -18.20
C ALA A 69 10.20 -4.28 -17.80
N VAL A 70 9.98 -4.91 -16.64
CA VAL A 70 10.72 -6.11 -16.21
C VAL A 70 10.47 -7.28 -17.17
N ARG A 71 9.23 -7.43 -17.65
CA ARG A 71 8.87 -8.44 -18.66
C ARG A 71 9.52 -8.16 -20.00
N ASP A 72 9.50 -6.90 -20.46
CA ASP A 72 10.09 -6.50 -21.74
C ASP A 72 11.61 -6.70 -21.79
N VAL A 73 12.30 -6.55 -20.65
CA VAL A 73 13.76 -6.80 -20.52
C VAL A 73 14.08 -8.29 -20.25
N GLY A 74 13.05 -9.14 -20.14
CA GLY A 74 13.21 -10.58 -19.87
C GLY A 74 13.77 -10.88 -18.47
N LEU A 75 13.53 -9.99 -17.50
CA LEU A 75 13.97 -10.18 -16.11
C LEU A 75 12.94 -10.95 -15.26
N ASN A 76 11.74 -11.17 -15.78
CA ASN A 76 10.67 -11.93 -15.12
C ASN A 76 11.01 -13.43 -14.92
N ALA A 77 11.94 -13.97 -15.71
CA ALA A 77 12.40 -15.36 -15.60
C ALA A 77 13.66 -15.52 -14.73
N VAL A 78 14.26 -14.40 -14.30
CA VAL A 78 15.50 -14.38 -13.52
C VAL A 78 15.15 -14.37 -12.04
N GLU A 79 15.86 -15.16 -11.22
CA GLU A 79 15.63 -15.11 -9.77
C GLU A 79 15.90 -13.69 -9.22
N PRO A 80 15.08 -13.17 -8.29
CA PRO A 80 15.28 -11.83 -7.72
C PRO A 80 16.66 -11.59 -7.09
N SER A 81 17.32 -12.65 -6.61
CA SER A 81 18.69 -12.64 -6.07
C SER A 81 19.79 -12.79 -7.12
N ALA A 82 19.47 -13.18 -8.35
CA ALA A 82 20.46 -13.26 -9.40
C ALA A 82 20.81 -11.81 -9.80
N GLY A 83 22.05 -11.42 -9.52
CA GLY A 83 22.53 -10.06 -9.77
C GLY A 83 22.23 -9.61 -11.19
N VAL A 84 21.57 -8.46 -11.32
CA VAL A 84 21.31 -7.83 -12.62
C VAL A 84 22.54 -7.01 -13.00
N SER A 85 23.05 -7.17 -14.23
CA SER A 85 24.18 -6.34 -14.68
C SER A 85 23.78 -4.87 -14.72
N HIS A 86 24.75 -3.97 -14.48
CA HIS A 86 24.54 -2.53 -14.55
C HIS A 86 23.87 -2.10 -15.87
N THR A 87 24.34 -2.65 -17.00
CA THR A 87 23.78 -2.39 -18.33
C THR A 87 22.31 -2.81 -18.47
N ARG A 88 21.91 -3.96 -17.91
CA ARG A 88 20.51 -4.41 -17.94
C ARG A 88 19.63 -3.55 -17.05
N LEU A 89 20.14 -3.10 -15.89
CA LEU A 89 19.43 -2.18 -15.01
C LEU A 89 19.23 -0.81 -15.68
N GLU A 90 20.26 -0.28 -16.32
CA GLU A 90 20.21 0.99 -17.06
C GLU A 90 19.21 0.95 -18.22
N ASN A 91 19.18 -0.15 -18.99
CA ASN A 91 18.20 -0.36 -20.04
C ASN A 91 16.76 -0.43 -19.49
N LEU A 92 16.56 -1.16 -18.38
CA LEU A 92 15.25 -1.26 -17.71
C LEU A 92 14.74 0.11 -17.24
N VAL A 93 15.60 0.86 -16.55
CA VAL A 93 15.26 2.19 -16.03
C VAL A 93 15.02 3.19 -17.16
N SER A 94 15.86 3.15 -18.22
CA SER A 94 15.68 3.96 -19.41
C SER A 94 14.32 3.69 -20.06
N LEU A 95 13.96 2.41 -20.22
CA LEU A 95 12.67 2.02 -20.80
C LEU A 95 11.51 2.58 -19.97
N LEU A 96 11.57 2.44 -18.65
CA LEU A 96 10.55 2.95 -17.73
C LEU A 96 10.33 4.46 -17.88
N PHE A 97 11.40 5.25 -17.84
CA PHE A 97 11.25 6.70 -17.92
C PHE A 97 10.88 7.19 -19.33
N ASN A 98 11.33 6.51 -20.38
CA ASN A 98 10.89 6.82 -21.75
C ASN A 98 9.39 6.54 -21.93
N GLN A 99 8.88 5.44 -21.36
CA GLN A 99 7.44 5.15 -21.37
C GLN A 99 6.65 6.16 -20.53
N LEU A 100 7.17 6.54 -19.37
CA LEU A 100 6.55 7.55 -18.50
C LEU A 100 6.45 8.91 -19.21
N ALA A 101 7.54 9.39 -19.81
CA ALA A 101 7.57 10.69 -20.48
C ALA A 101 6.57 10.79 -21.64
N LYS A 102 6.28 9.68 -22.33
CA LYS A 102 5.24 9.61 -23.37
C LYS A 102 3.81 9.70 -22.83
N ARG A 103 3.59 9.32 -21.57
CA ARG A 103 2.26 9.28 -20.93
C ARG A 103 1.94 10.55 -20.15
N LEU A 104 2.96 11.30 -19.71
CA LEU A 104 2.78 12.51 -18.93
C LEU A 104 2.26 13.68 -19.79
N PRO A 105 1.39 14.55 -19.23
CA PRO A 105 1.01 15.80 -19.89
C PRO A 105 2.23 16.68 -20.19
N THR A 106 2.16 17.49 -21.25
CA THR A 106 3.25 18.41 -21.64
C THR A 106 3.61 19.45 -20.58
N THR A 107 2.73 19.67 -19.60
CA THR A 107 2.96 20.55 -18.45
C THR A 107 3.88 19.92 -17.39
N HIS A 108 4.12 18.61 -17.44
CA HIS A 108 4.98 17.91 -16.50
C HIS A 108 6.16 17.26 -17.26
N THR A 109 7.21 18.04 -17.48
CA THR A 109 8.39 17.56 -18.19
C THR A 109 9.27 16.70 -17.27
N VAL A 110 9.51 15.46 -17.69
CA VAL A 110 10.49 14.55 -17.06
C VAL A 110 11.55 14.27 -18.11
N ASP A 111 12.82 14.53 -17.79
CA ASP A 111 13.95 14.12 -18.62
C ASP A 111 14.30 12.65 -18.32
N PRO A 112 14.04 11.71 -19.26
CA PRO A 112 14.30 10.30 -19.02
C PRO A 112 15.77 9.99 -18.80
N ARG A 113 16.68 10.71 -19.47
CA ARG A 113 18.12 10.45 -19.38
C ARG A 113 18.64 10.84 -18.01
N HIS A 114 18.28 12.03 -17.55
CA HIS A 114 18.63 12.50 -16.21
C HIS A 114 18.05 11.60 -15.12
N CYS A 115 16.77 11.23 -15.21
CA CYS A 115 16.15 10.34 -14.22
C CYS A 115 16.79 8.94 -14.20
N THR A 116 17.20 8.44 -15.37
CA THR A 116 17.90 7.16 -15.48
C THR A 116 19.24 7.22 -14.77
N ALA A 117 20.07 8.22 -15.07
CA ALA A 117 21.38 8.38 -14.43
C ALA A 117 21.25 8.45 -12.90
N LEU A 118 20.38 9.33 -12.40
CA LEU A 118 20.13 9.49 -10.97
C LEU A 118 19.67 8.20 -10.30
N LEU A 119 18.75 7.47 -10.92
CA LEU A 119 18.17 6.27 -10.31
C LEU A 119 19.13 5.08 -10.39
N VAL A 120 19.85 4.89 -11.49
CA VAL A 120 20.84 3.80 -11.64
C VAL A 120 21.98 3.98 -10.63
N ASP A 121 22.42 5.21 -10.38
CA ASP A 121 23.45 5.49 -9.37
C ASP A 121 22.99 5.15 -7.94
N PHE A 122 21.70 5.29 -7.65
CA PHE A 122 21.12 4.91 -6.37
C PHE A 122 20.82 3.40 -6.27
N MET A 123 20.49 2.75 -7.40
CA MET A 123 19.91 1.42 -7.43
C MET A 123 20.95 0.31 -7.61
N LEU A 124 20.85 -0.70 -6.76
CA LEU A 124 21.67 -1.92 -6.78
C LEU A 124 20.94 -3.16 -7.39
N ALA A 125 19.61 -3.12 -7.55
CA ALA A 125 18.82 -4.28 -7.99
C ALA A 125 17.41 -3.89 -8.49
N ALA A 126 16.89 -4.60 -9.49
CA ALA A 126 15.56 -4.36 -10.06
C ALA A 126 14.42 -4.54 -9.03
N ALA A 127 14.58 -5.42 -8.03
CA ALA A 127 13.61 -5.62 -6.95
C ALA A 127 13.34 -4.33 -6.15
N MET A 128 14.31 -3.42 -6.09
CA MET A 128 14.12 -2.13 -5.41
C MET A 128 13.18 -1.18 -6.16
N LEU A 129 12.97 -1.38 -7.47
CA LEU A 129 12.05 -0.55 -8.27
C LEU A 129 10.61 -0.81 -7.85
N SER A 130 10.23 -2.08 -7.66
CA SER A 130 8.87 -2.43 -7.22
C SER A 130 8.58 -1.96 -5.79
N MET A 131 9.60 -1.84 -4.95
CA MET A 131 9.45 -1.31 -3.61
C MET A 131 9.33 0.23 -3.62
N LEU A 132 10.15 0.92 -4.41
CA LEU A 132 10.20 2.39 -4.45
C LEU A 132 9.26 3.05 -5.46
N CYS A 133 8.59 2.32 -6.36
CA CYS A 133 7.63 2.92 -7.28
C CYS A 133 6.47 3.64 -6.57
N GLY A 134 5.68 4.44 -7.27
CA GLY A 134 4.42 4.97 -6.78
C GLY A 134 3.32 3.90 -6.64
N GLY A 135 2.09 4.36 -6.42
CA GLY A 135 0.90 3.48 -6.38
C GLY A 135 0.59 2.87 -5.02
N LYS A 136 -0.39 1.96 -5.01
CA LYS A 136 -0.93 1.35 -3.79
C LYS A 136 0.04 0.33 -3.21
N LEU A 137 0.26 0.41 -1.89
CA LEU A 137 1.11 -0.55 -1.17
C LEU A 137 0.67 -2.00 -1.40
N LEU A 138 -0.65 -2.24 -1.38
CA LEU A 138 -1.21 -3.59 -1.53
C LEU A 138 -0.86 -4.24 -2.87
N ASP A 139 -0.86 -3.48 -3.96
CA ASP A 139 -0.55 -4.01 -5.30
C ASP A 139 0.93 -4.36 -5.42
N LYS A 140 1.80 -3.56 -4.79
CA LYS A 140 3.23 -3.88 -4.66
C LYS A 140 3.46 -5.14 -3.84
N LEU A 141 2.77 -5.29 -2.71
CA LEU A 141 2.92 -6.47 -1.86
C LEU A 141 2.43 -7.73 -2.57
N ARG A 142 1.33 -7.66 -3.34
CA ARG A 142 0.88 -8.77 -4.19
C ARG A 142 1.92 -9.14 -5.26
N TYR A 143 2.51 -8.13 -5.91
CA TYR A 143 3.56 -8.39 -6.88
C TYR A 143 4.79 -9.04 -6.22
N VAL A 144 5.27 -8.50 -5.10
CA VAL A 144 6.37 -9.11 -4.33
C VAL A 144 6.03 -10.55 -3.95
N PHE A 145 4.81 -10.81 -3.46
CA PHE A 145 4.38 -12.16 -3.12
C PHE A 145 4.46 -13.11 -4.32
N SER A 146 4.03 -12.65 -5.52
CA SER A 146 4.12 -13.44 -6.75
C SER A 146 5.55 -13.80 -7.15
N LEU A 147 6.55 -12.99 -6.78
CA LEU A 147 7.97 -13.28 -7.03
C LEU A 147 8.54 -14.33 -6.06
N VAL A 148 7.96 -14.45 -4.86
CA VAL A 148 8.47 -15.31 -3.80
C VAL A 148 7.61 -16.56 -3.53
N SER A 149 6.50 -16.73 -4.25
CA SER A 149 5.64 -17.89 -4.15
C SER A 149 5.93 -18.96 -5.22
N ASP A 150 5.43 -20.16 -5.00
CA ASP A 150 5.33 -21.21 -6.02
C ASP A 150 4.09 -21.03 -6.90
N SER A 151 3.90 -21.92 -7.88
CA SER A 151 2.73 -21.93 -8.77
C SER A 151 1.41 -22.23 -8.05
N LYS A 152 1.46 -22.74 -6.81
CA LYS A 152 0.30 -23.01 -5.96
C LYS A 152 -0.02 -21.85 -5.02
N GLY A 153 0.71 -20.73 -5.11
CA GLY A 153 0.51 -19.55 -4.27
C GLY A 153 1.02 -19.73 -2.83
N VAL A 154 1.95 -20.66 -2.60
CA VAL A 154 2.59 -20.89 -1.30
C VAL A 154 3.94 -20.19 -1.28
N LEU A 155 4.24 -19.44 -0.22
CA LEU A 155 5.52 -18.75 -0.06
C LEU A 155 6.69 -19.75 -0.04
N ILE A 156 7.67 -19.53 -0.91
CA ILE A 156 8.95 -20.24 -0.90
C ILE A 156 9.91 -19.47 0.00
N GLN A 157 10.29 -20.08 1.13
CA GLN A 157 11.07 -19.42 2.16
C GLN A 157 12.44 -18.92 1.70
N SER A 158 13.13 -19.65 0.83
CA SER A 158 14.42 -19.22 0.26
C SER A 158 14.27 -17.97 -0.61
N LYS A 159 13.24 -17.92 -1.47
CA LYS A 159 12.96 -16.72 -2.29
C LYS A 159 12.58 -15.52 -1.43
N PHE A 160 11.81 -15.76 -0.37
CA PHE A 160 11.46 -14.70 0.57
C PHE A 160 12.68 -14.19 1.32
N ASP A 161 13.59 -15.07 1.74
CA ASP A 161 14.86 -14.68 2.35
C ASP A 161 15.69 -13.80 1.41
N SER A 162 15.84 -14.23 0.16
CA SER A 162 16.49 -13.44 -0.89
C SER A 162 15.85 -12.06 -1.06
N PHE A 163 14.51 -12.00 -1.12
CA PHE A 163 13.78 -10.73 -1.20
C PHE A 163 14.06 -9.82 0.01
N LEU A 164 14.05 -10.35 1.24
CA LEU A 164 14.35 -9.56 2.44
C LEU A 164 15.77 -8.99 2.42
N ARG A 165 16.75 -9.75 1.92
CA ARG A 165 18.13 -9.25 1.73
C ARG A 165 18.17 -8.11 0.72
N GLU A 166 17.44 -8.22 -0.39
CA GLU A 166 17.32 -7.12 -1.35
C GLU A 166 16.60 -5.90 -0.76
N ALA A 167 15.53 -6.10 0.03
CA ALA A 167 14.81 -5.03 0.72
C ALA A 167 15.69 -4.24 1.70
N LEU A 168 16.61 -4.93 2.39
CA LEU A 168 17.56 -4.30 3.31
C LEU A 168 18.65 -3.46 2.63
N LYS A 169 18.86 -3.63 1.32
CA LYS A 169 19.79 -2.78 0.56
C LYS A 169 19.30 -1.33 0.50
N LEU A 170 17.99 -1.08 0.53
CA LEU A 170 17.43 0.28 0.51
C LEU A 170 17.75 1.10 1.78
N PRO A 171 17.45 0.62 3.01
CA PRO A 171 17.93 1.28 4.22
C PRO A 171 19.46 1.41 4.26
N THR A 172 20.19 0.41 3.78
CA THR A 172 21.66 0.46 3.73
C THR A 172 22.17 1.56 2.80
N ALA A 173 21.55 1.73 1.62
CA ALA A 173 21.91 2.77 0.66
C ALA A 173 21.75 4.19 1.22
N VAL A 174 20.84 4.40 2.17
CA VAL A 174 20.64 5.70 2.85
C VAL A 174 21.31 5.78 4.24
N TYR A 175 22.29 4.90 4.50
CA TYR A 175 23.09 4.84 5.73
C TYR A 175 22.29 4.52 7.00
N GLU A 176 21.21 3.75 6.87
CA GLU A 176 20.35 3.33 8.00
C GLU A 176 20.39 1.83 8.27
N GLY A 177 21.19 1.06 7.52
CA GLY A 177 21.26 -0.40 7.56
C GLY A 177 21.27 -1.04 8.97
N PRO A 178 22.11 -0.58 9.92
CA PRO A 178 22.17 -1.16 11.27
C PRO A 178 20.87 -1.12 12.08
N SER A 179 19.91 -0.27 11.68
CA SER A 179 18.60 -0.17 12.35
C SER A 179 17.60 -1.24 11.91
N PHE A 180 17.92 -1.99 10.86
CA PHE A 180 17.02 -2.95 10.21
C PHE A 180 17.65 -4.32 10.18
N GLY A 181 16.91 -5.32 10.68
CA GLY A 181 17.34 -6.70 10.66
C GLY A 181 16.14 -7.62 10.65
N TYR A 182 16.39 -8.90 10.41
CA TYR A 182 15.38 -9.94 10.57
C TYR A 182 16.05 -11.20 11.11
N THR A 183 15.32 -11.94 11.93
CA THR A 183 15.71 -13.26 12.41
C THR A 183 14.99 -14.32 11.58
N HIS A 184 15.72 -15.30 11.05
CA HIS A 184 15.17 -16.36 10.22
C HIS A 184 14.23 -17.26 11.04
N THR A 185 12.92 -17.08 10.99
CA THR A 185 11.92 -18.09 11.41
C THR A 185 10.52 -17.72 10.93
N LEU A 186 10.20 -18.01 9.66
CA LEU A 186 8.81 -18.03 9.20
C LEU A 186 8.39 -19.47 8.92
N LYS A 187 7.25 -19.89 9.46
CA LYS A 187 6.55 -21.12 9.05
C LYS A 187 5.71 -20.81 7.79
N ARG A 188 5.18 -21.84 7.10
CA ARG A 188 4.39 -21.70 5.84
C ARG A 188 3.47 -20.46 5.85
N VAL A 189 3.72 -19.52 4.94
CA VAL A 189 2.97 -18.26 4.81
C VAL A 189 2.17 -18.28 3.51
N THR A 190 0.87 -18.00 3.57
CA THR A 190 0.02 -17.74 2.39
C THR A 190 -0.02 -16.24 2.08
N VAL A 191 -0.58 -15.82 0.93
CA VAL A 191 -0.61 -14.39 0.57
C VAL A 191 -1.28 -13.53 1.63
N ASN A 192 -2.38 -13.99 2.21
CA ASN A 192 -3.10 -13.22 3.23
C ASN A 192 -2.26 -13.10 4.51
N MET A 193 -1.60 -14.19 4.93
CA MET A 193 -0.68 -14.17 6.07
C MET A 193 0.51 -13.23 5.83
N PHE A 194 1.01 -13.16 4.60
CA PHE A 194 2.08 -12.22 4.22
C PHE A 194 1.59 -10.77 4.27
N LEU A 195 0.39 -10.51 3.74
CA LEU A 195 -0.21 -9.17 3.76
C LEU A 195 -0.50 -8.71 5.19
N ASP A 196 -1.07 -9.58 6.02
CA ASP A 196 -1.33 -9.29 7.44
C ASP A 196 -0.03 -9.04 8.21
N MET A 197 1.01 -9.84 7.95
CA MET A 197 2.32 -9.68 8.56
C MET A 197 2.95 -8.33 8.22
N VAL A 198 2.82 -7.84 6.99
CA VAL A 198 3.35 -6.52 6.60
C VAL A 198 2.42 -5.38 7.05
N ALA A 199 1.13 -5.65 7.24
CA ALA A 199 0.15 -4.65 7.65
C ALA A 199 0.23 -4.32 9.14
N ASP A 200 0.32 -5.32 10.04
CA ASP A 200 0.28 -5.07 11.49
C ASP A 200 0.80 -6.23 12.38
N PRO A 201 1.94 -6.06 13.09
CA PRO A 201 3.03 -5.12 12.83
C PRO A 201 4.01 -5.69 11.78
N PRO A 202 4.47 -4.86 10.81
CA PRO A 202 5.48 -5.25 9.84
C PRO A 202 6.76 -5.77 10.50
N PRO A 203 7.43 -6.77 9.90
CA PRO A 203 8.77 -7.17 10.30
C PRO A 203 9.70 -5.95 10.32
N GLN A 204 10.63 -5.89 11.27
CA GLN A 204 11.54 -4.75 11.44
C GLN A 204 12.25 -4.39 10.13
N CYS A 205 12.67 -5.38 9.33
CA CYS A 205 13.32 -5.19 8.04
C CYS A 205 12.46 -4.47 6.98
N LEU A 206 11.12 -4.50 7.11
CA LEU A 206 10.18 -3.87 6.17
C LEU A 206 9.47 -2.65 6.73
N LEU A 207 9.72 -2.28 7.98
CA LEU A 207 9.02 -1.19 8.69
C LEU A 207 9.03 0.16 7.94
N TRP A 208 10.10 0.44 7.20
CA TRP A 208 10.24 1.66 6.39
C TRP A 208 9.25 1.72 5.22
N MET A 209 8.85 0.58 4.64
CA MET A 209 8.05 0.53 3.41
C MET A 209 6.62 1.01 3.66
N PRO A 210 5.84 0.46 4.63
CA PRO A 210 4.54 1.02 4.97
C PRO A 210 4.61 2.48 5.44
N LEU A 211 5.66 2.87 6.16
CA LEU A 211 5.85 4.25 6.62
C LEU A 211 6.06 5.22 5.45
N MET A 212 6.87 4.86 4.46
CA MET A 212 7.11 5.67 3.26
C MET A 212 5.80 5.90 2.48
N HIS A 213 4.97 4.86 2.36
CA HIS A 213 3.64 5.00 1.76
C HIS A 213 2.73 5.92 2.56
N ARG A 214 2.72 5.82 3.89
CA ARG A 214 1.93 6.71 4.74
C ARG A 214 2.42 8.16 4.65
N LEU A 215 3.73 8.38 4.58
CA LEU A 215 4.33 9.71 4.35
C LEU A 215 3.80 10.32 3.06
N ALA A 216 3.79 9.55 1.97
CA ALA A 216 3.27 10.02 0.67
C ALA A 216 1.78 10.43 0.72
N ILE A 217 1.00 9.82 1.62
CA ILE A 217 -0.43 10.16 1.81
C ILE A 217 -0.59 11.42 2.65
N VAL A 218 0.19 11.56 3.73
CA VAL A 218 -0.01 12.64 4.71
C VAL A 218 0.78 13.91 4.40
N GLU A 219 1.78 13.87 3.51
CA GLU A 219 2.70 14.99 3.26
C GLU A 219 2.02 16.32 2.90
N SER A 220 0.82 16.28 2.30
CA SER A 220 0.01 17.45 1.96
C SER A 220 -1.19 17.66 2.89
N VAL A 221 -1.39 16.80 3.89
CA VAL A 221 -2.54 16.86 4.78
C VAL A 221 -2.34 17.94 5.83
N TYR A 222 -3.26 18.91 5.84
CA TYR A 222 -3.30 20.02 6.77
C TYR A 222 -4.25 19.77 7.93
N HIS A 223 -3.83 20.13 9.15
CA HIS A 223 -4.62 20.05 10.37
C HIS A 223 -4.72 21.44 11.03
N PRO A 224 -5.92 22.04 11.13
CA PRO A 224 -6.14 23.34 11.75
C PRO A 224 -6.17 23.23 13.28
N VAL A 225 -5.14 22.64 13.86
CA VAL A 225 -5.06 22.37 15.29
C VAL A 225 -3.65 22.65 15.83
N THR A 226 -3.60 23.19 17.05
CA THR A 226 -2.33 23.59 17.67
C THR A 226 -1.56 22.39 18.23
N CYS A 227 -0.26 22.34 17.96
CA CYS A 227 0.63 21.37 18.60
C CYS A 227 0.75 21.66 20.11
N SER A 228 0.54 20.66 20.97
CA SER A 228 0.61 20.83 22.42
C SER A 228 2.03 21.15 22.93
N TYR A 229 3.07 20.87 22.13
CA TYR A 229 4.48 21.12 22.49
C TYR A 229 5.01 22.44 21.90
N CYS A 230 5.22 22.51 20.58
CA CYS A 230 5.82 23.69 19.94
C CYS A 230 4.85 24.87 19.78
N ARG A 231 3.57 24.68 20.14
CA ARG A 231 2.51 25.70 20.02
C ARG A 231 2.27 26.24 18.61
N SER A 232 2.82 25.59 17.57
CA SER A 232 2.47 25.89 16.17
C SER A 232 0.96 25.84 15.99
N HIS A 233 0.37 26.90 15.42
CA HIS A 233 -1.07 27.07 15.26
C HIS A 233 -1.70 26.07 14.28
N SER A 234 -0.89 25.48 13.40
CA SER A 234 -1.31 24.43 12.48
C SER A 234 -0.23 23.36 12.31
N MET A 235 -0.63 22.20 11.80
CA MET A 235 0.27 21.09 11.53
C MET A 235 0.03 20.55 10.12
N THR A 236 1.10 20.21 9.42
CA THR A 236 1.05 19.48 8.14
C THR A 236 1.76 18.15 8.32
N GLY A 237 1.32 17.09 7.62
CA GLY A 237 1.89 15.76 7.77
C GLY A 237 1.20 14.93 8.85
N PHE A 238 1.98 14.11 9.56
CA PHE A 238 1.44 13.29 10.63
C PHE A 238 0.99 14.12 11.83
N ARG A 239 -0.20 13.76 12.34
CA ARG A 239 -0.73 14.23 13.61
C ARG A 239 -0.77 13.08 14.60
N TYR A 240 -0.09 13.25 15.74
CA TYR A 240 -0.03 12.24 16.79
C TYR A 240 -0.94 12.64 17.95
N ARG A 241 -1.98 11.85 18.21
CA ARG A 241 -2.88 12.04 19.35
C ARG A 241 -2.50 11.11 20.49
N CYS A 242 -2.38 11.63 21.71
CA CYS A 242 -2.23 10.78 22.88
C CYS A 242 -3.55 10.04 23.15
N LEU A 243 -3.47 8.71 23.31
CA LEU A 243 -4.64 7.88 23.61
C LEU A 243 -5.12 8.01 25.07
N ARG A 244 -4.27 8.54 25.96
CA ARG A 244 -4.57 8.68 27.40
C ARG A 244 -4.91 10.12 27.81
N CYS A 245 -4.26 11.10 27.20
CA CYS A 245 -4.44 12.50 27.56
C CYS A 245 -5.51 13.13 26.66
N ARG A 246 -6.50 13.78 27.27
CA ARG A 246 -7.55 14.48 26.54
C ARG A 246 -6.95 15.72 25.86
N GLY A 247 -7.14 15.84 24.54
CA GLY A 247 -6.69 17.00 23.77
C GLY A 247 -5.17 17.14 23.57
N TYR A 248 -4.35 16.20 24.06
CA TYR A 248 -2.90 16.24 23.84
C TYR A 248 -2.54 15.68 22.47
N GLN A 249 -1.88 16.50 21.66
CA GLN A 249 -1.47 16.15 20.32
C GLN A 249 -0.13 16.78 19.95
N LEU A 250 0.64 16.07 19.14
CA LEU A 250 1.95 16.51 18.68
C LEU A 250 1.98 16.57 17.16
N CYS A 251 2.70 17.56 16.64
CA CYS A 251 3.07 17.59 15.24
C CYS A 251 4.12 16.52 14.94
N GLN A 252 4.31 16.29 13.65
CA GLN A 252 5.30 15.39 13.09
C GLN A 252 6.69 15.57 13.71
N ASP A 253 7.22 16.80 13.65
CA ASP A 253 8.60 17.09 14.08
C ASP A 253 8.78 16.89 15.59
N CYS A 254 7.80 17.33 16.39
CA CYS A 254 7.84 17.17 17.84
C CYS A 254 7.84 15.70 18.26
N PHE A 255 7.05 14.87 17.59
CA PHE A 255 7.00 13.44 17.86
C PHE A 255 8.29 12.74 17.44
N TRP A 256 8.81 13.06 16.26
CA TRP A 256 10.02 12.45 15.69
C TRP A 256 11.31 12.81 16.43
N GLN A 257 11.39 14.01 16.99
CA GLN A 257 12.50 14.43 17.85
C GLN A 257 12.44 13.81 19.26
N GLY A 258 11.38 13.06 19.60
CA GLY A 258 11.27 12.32 20.86
C GLY A 258 11.28 13.22 22.10
N ASN A 259 10.88 14.48 21.97
CA ASN A 259 10.81 15.41 23.09
C ASN A 259 9.73 14.91 24.09
N LYS A 260 10.18 14.41 25.25
CA LYS A 260 9.41 13.89 26.41
C LYS A 260 8.95 12.42 26.45
N SER A 261 9.46 11.51 25.61
CA SER A 261 9.27 10.06 25.82
C SER A 261 10.61 9.33 26.00
N PRO A 262 10.81 8.54 27.07
CA PRO A 262 11.95 7.64 27.18
C PRO A 262 12.04 6.77 25.93
N ALA A 263 13.22 6.62 25.33
CA ALA A 263 13.43 5.92 24.07
C ALA A 263 12.79 4.51 24.03
N THR A 264 12.72 3.83 25.19
CA THR A 264 12.09 2.52 25.38
C THR A 264 10.56 2.50 25.27
N LYS A 265 9.87 3.64 25.46
CA LYS A 265 8.41 3.76 25.23
C LYS A 265 8.08 4.13 23.78
N LEU A 266 9.04 4.71 23.06
CA LEU A 266 8.86 5.18 21.68
C LEU A 266 8.94 4.03 20.65
N GLY A 267 9.79 3.02 20.90
CA GLY A 267 9.83 1.78 20.09
C GLY A 267 8.52 0.99 20.14
N ARG A 268 7.90 0.84 21.32
CA ARG A 268 6.55 0.25 21.46
C ARG A 268 5.45 1.12 20.85
N ALA A 269 5.66 2.43 20.74
CA ALA A 269 4.73 3.32 20.08
C ALA A 269 4.74 3.11 18.56
N LEU A 270 5.89 2.84 17.93
CA LEU A 270 6.01 2.58 16.49
C LEU A 270 5.07 1.47 16.01
N SER A 271 5.09 0.31 16.68
CA SER A 271 4.20 -0.82 16.38
C SER A 271 2.71 -0.44 16.52
N ARG A 272 2.35 0.51 17.39
CA ARG A 272 0.97 0.98 17.59
C ARG A 272 0.58 2.16 16.70
N THR A 273 1.53 3.02 16.31
CA THR A 273 1.31 4.20 15.46
C THR A 273 1.14 3.86 13.98
N LEU A 274 1.47 2.61 13.58
CA LEU A 274 1.08 2.05 12.29
C LEU A 274 -0.41 1.82 12.16
N GLY A 275 -1.10 1.56 13.29
CA GLY A 275 -2.55 1.65 13.40
C GLY A 275 -3.01 3.10 13.37
N CYS A 276 -3.08 3.70 12.19
CA CYS A 276 -3.77 4.98 12.02
C CYS A 276 -5.27 4.71 12.05
N VAL A 277 -5.94 5.06 13.15
CA VAL A 277 -7.40 5.12 13.20
C VAL A 277 -7.83 6.28 12.29
N SER A 278 -8.16 5.95 11.04
CA SER A 278 -9.07 6.79 10.27
C SER A 278 -10.36 6.91 11.08
N SER A 279 -10.79 8.14 11.31
CA SER A 279 -12.01 8.40 12.04
C SER A 279 -13.19 7.78 11.29
N ARG A 280 -13.83 6.77 11.94
CA ARG A 280 -15.11 6.12 11.59
C ARG A 280 -15.10 5.00 10.53
N ASP A 281 -14.42 3.90 10.83
CA ASP A 281 -14.87 2.58 10.36
C ASP A 281 -15.21 1.71 11.57
N PRO A 282 -16.40 1.08 11.64
CA PRO A 282 -16.72 0.17 12.72
C PRO A 282 -15.82 -1.08 12.63
N PRO A 283 -15.30 -1.59 13.76
CA PRO A 283 -14.51 -2.81 13.76
C PRO A 283 -15.33 -3.96 13.18
N ARG A 284 -14.72 -4.76 12.30
CA ARG A 284 -15.32 -5.98 11.79
C ARG A 284 -15.67 -6.89 12.98
N PRO A 285 -16.85 -7.53 13.00
CA PRO A 285 -17.21 -8.45 14.08
C PRO A 285 -16.22 -9.62 14.10
N SER A 286 -15.39 -9.69 15.14
CA SER A 286 -14.55 -10.86 15.42
C SER A 286 -15.39 -11.88 16.16
N TYR A 287 -15.72 -12.99 15.51
CA TYR A 287 -16.30 -14.16 16.18
C TYR A 287 -15.16 -14.96 16.85
N PRO A 288 -15.26 -15.30 18.15
CA PRO A 288 -14.33 -16.22 18.80
C PRO A 288 -14.38 -17.60 18.10
N GLU A 289 -13.22 -18.19 17.81
CA GLU A 289 -13.11 -19.50 17.14
C GLU A 289 -13.45 -20.71 18.04
N ASP A 290 -13.72 -20.50 19.32
CA ASP A 290 -14.05 -21.59 20.24
C ASP A 290 -15.39 -21.36 20.97
N PRO A 291 -16.32 -22.35 20.96
CA PRO A 291 -17.54 -22.27 21.75
C PRO A 291 -17.21 -22.41 23.25
N PRO A 292 -17.69 -21.51 24.13
CA PRO A 292 -17.49 -21.65 25.57
C PRO A 292 -18.24 -22.87 26.10
N ARG A 293 -17.55 -23.71 26.89
CA ARG A 293 -18.11 -24.88 27.58
C ARG A 293 -19.15 -24.45 28.62
N PRO A 294 -20.23 -25.23 28.85
CA PRO A 294 -21.31 -24.85 29.74
C PRO A 294 -20.97 -25.20 31.18
N LEU A 295 -20.96 -24.22 32.07
CA LEU A 295 -20.96 -24.44 33.52
C LEU A 295 -21.89 -23.45 34.22
N GLY A 296 -23.01 -23.99 34.73
CA GLY A 296 -23.65 -23.63 36.00
C GLY A 296 -24.25 -22.23 36.18
N ASN A 297 -25.57 -22.14 36.05
CA ASN A 297 -26.39 -21.18 36.83
C ASN A 297 -26.44 -21.61 38.31
N PRO A 298 -26.96 -20.79 39.27
CA PRO A 298 -27.33 -19.37 39.21
C PRO A 298 -26.80 -18.55 40.43
N SER A 299 -26.83 -17.22 40.37
CA SER A 299 -27.56 -16.38 41.35
C SER A 299 -27.39 -14.88 41.11
N GLU A 300 -28.50 -14.20 41.38
CA GLU A 300 -28.87 -12.80 41.35
C GLU A 300 -27.81 -11.73 41.70
N ALA A 301 -27.82 -10.67 40.89
CA ALA A 301 -27.72 -9.23 41.19
C ALA A 301 -26.97 -8.58 40.00
N MET A 302 -27.49 -7.63 39.23
CA MET A 302 -28.34 -6.52 39.59
C MET A 302 -28.90 -5.94 38.28
N LEU A 303 -30.22 -5.78 38.23
CA LEU A 303 -30.98 -5.06 37.21
C LEU A 303 -30.63 -3.58 37.22
N VAL A 304 -30.33 -2.97 36.07
CA VAL A 304 -30.89 -1.65 35.71
C VAL A 304 -31.10 -1.60 34.19
N SER A 305 -32.38 -1.54 33.83
CA SER A 305 -32.92 -1.36 32.49
C SER A 305 -32.93 0.12 32.09
N SER A 306 -32.63 0.43 30.83
CA SER A 306 -33.18 1.61 30.14
C SER A 306 -33.28 1.34 28.64
N ALA A 307 -34.52 1.07 28.20
CA ALA A 307 -34.90 0.97 26.80
C ALA A 307 -35.23 2.36 26.21
N PRO A 308 -35.07 2.57 24.88
CA PRO A 308 -35.79 3.59 24.14
C PRO A 308 -36.82 2.98 23.16
N PRO A 309 -37.78 3.78 22.64
CA PRO A 309 -39.08 3.28 22.18
C PRO A 309 -39.08 2.73 20.75
N SER A 310 -39.95 1.75 20.54
CA SER A 310 -40.27 1.07 19.30
C SER A 310 -41.11 1.93 18.34
N SER A 311 -40.76 1.90 17.04
CA SER A 311 -41.65 2.29 15.93
C SER A 311 -42.08 1.04 15.13
N PRO A 312 -43.34 0.91 14.67
CA PRO A 312 -43.92 -0.38 14.29
C PRO A 312 -43.80 -0.72 12.79
N LYS A 313 -42.64 -0.54 12.16
CA LYS A 313 -42.46 -0.84 10.71
C LYS A 313 -41.40 -1.90 10.37
N SER A 314 -40.74 -2.51 11.35
CA SER A 314 -39.62 -3.45 11.10
C SER A 314 -39.96 -4.94 11.19
N LEU A 315 -41.14 -5.32 11.69
CA LEU A 315 -41.52 -6.72 11.91
C LEU A 315 -41.52 -7.61 10.66
N PRO A 316 -41.96 -7.16 9.46
CA PRO A 316 -41.97 -8.02 8.27
C PRO A 316 -40.56 -8.27 7.70
N ALA A 317 -39.63 -7.33 7.86
CA ALA A 317 -38.25 -7.44 7.37
C ALA A 317 -37.41 -8.35 8.29
N ALA A 318 -37.59 -8.24 9.61
CA ALA A 318 -36.93 -9.11 10.59
C ALA A 318 -37.36 -10.57 10.43
N ARG A 319 -38.62 -10.82 10.06
CA ARG A 319 -39.16 -12.17 9.87
C ARG A 319 -38.63 -12.86 8.61
N ARG A 320 -38.47 -12.13 7.50
CA ARG A 320 -37.83 -12.66 6.27
C ARG A 320 -36.35 -13.01 6.46
N MET A 321 -35.62 -12.16 7.20
CA MET A 321 -34.20 -12.42 7.53
C MET A 321 -34.03 -13.70 8.38
N ASN A 322 -34.96 -13.95 9.31
CA ASN A 322 -34.96 -15.18 10.12
C ASN A 322 -35.25 -16.45 9.30
N GLU A 323 -36.13 -16.37 8.30
CA GLU A 323 -36.47 -17.49 7.42
C GLU A 323 -35.28 -17.86 6.51
N GLU A 324 -34.54 -16.88 5.98
CA GLU A 324 -33.30 -17.12 5.21
C GLU A 324 -32.18 -17.71 6.07
N HIS A 325 -32.00 -17.20 7.29
CA HIS A 325 -31.00 -17.73 8.22
C HIS A 325 -31.32 -19.17 8.67
N ALA A 326 -32.61 -19.52 8.79
CA ALA A 326 -33.05 -20.88 9.08
C ALA A 326 -32.76 -21.85 7.92
N LEU A 327 -32.93 -21.40 6.66
CA LEU A 327 -32.59 -22.20 5.48
C LEU A 327 -31.07 -22.43 5.36
N ILE A 328 -30.26 -21.41 5.65
CA ILE A 328 -28.80 -21.51 5.66
C ILE A 328 -28.35 -22.48 6.76
N ALA A 329 -28.92 -22.38 7.97
CA ALA A 329 -28.63 -23.31 9.06
C ALA A 329 -28.98 -24.75 8.69
N ALA A 330 -30.14 -24.99 8.05
CA ALA A 330 -30.54 -26.32 7.60
C ALA A 330 -29.63 -26.89 6.49
N TYR A 331 -29.05 -26.04 5.65
CA TYR A 331 -28.09 -26.45 4.62
C TYR A 331 -26.72 -26.79 5.22
N VAL A 332 -26.21 -25.97 6.13
CA VAL A 332 -24.94 -26.19 6.83
C VAL A 332 -25.01 -27.48 7.67
N ASN A 333 -26.12 -27.73 8.36
CA ASN A 333 -26.31 -28.95 9.13
C ASN A 333 -26.29 -30.20 8.23
N ARG A 334 -26.86 -30.11 7.02
CA ARG A 334 -26.82 -31.20 6.02
C ARG A 334 -25.42 -31.50 5.50
N LEU A 335 -24.59 -30.46 5.34
CA LEU A 335 -23.18 -30.59 4.94
C LEU A 335 -22.33 -31.24 6.05
N GLN A 336 -22.66 -30.96 7.31
CA GLN A 336 -21.96 -31.52 8.46
C GLN A 336 -22.33 -32.99 8.74
N THR A 337 -23.55 -33.42 8.39
CA THR A 337 -24.02 -34.80 8.65
C THR A 337 -23.68 -35.83 7.57
N SER A 338 -22.99 -35.48 6.47
CA SER A 338 -22.65 -36.43 5.40
C SER A 338 -21.17 -36.38 4.99
N PRO A 339 -20.28 -37.14 5.66
CA PRO A 339 -18.83 -37.07 5.41
C PRO A 339 -18.28 -37.95 4.27
N GLN A 340 -19.11 -38.56 3.42
CA GLN A 340 -18.63 -39.44 2.34
C GLN A 340 -19.39 -39.25 1.02
N ALA A 341 -18.84 -38.41 0.13
CA ALA A 341 -18.95 -38.51 -1.34
C ALA A 341 -18.19 -37.34 -1.99
N LEU A 342 -16.86 -37.29 -1.79
CA LEU A 342 -15.99 -36.44 -2.61
C LEU A 342 -15.51 -37.29 -3.78
N ASP A 343 -15.73 -36.77 -4.99
CA ASP A 343 -15.48 -37.36 -6.31
C ASP A 343 -16.49 -38.41 -6.79
N SER A 344 -17.60 -37.93 -7.36
CA SER A 344 -18.32 -38.64 -8.42
C SER A 344 -18.58 -37.71 -9.61
N PRO A 345 -18.27 -38.13 -10.85
CA PRO A 345 -18.35 -37.31 -12.05
C PRO A 345 -19.78 -36.84 -12.40
N SER A 346 -20.80 -37.47 -11.80
CA SER A 346 -22.20 -37.09 -11.95
C SER A 346 -22.56 -35.72 -11.34
N ARG A 347 -21.79 -35.23 -10.34
CA ARG A 347 -22.07 -33.94 -9.70
C ARG A 347 -21.73 -32.74 -10.59
N GLN A 348 -20.65 -32.84 -11.35
CA GLN A 348 -20.30 -31.80 -12.33
C GLN A 348 -21.38 -31.76 -13.42
N ASP A 349 -21.88 -32.90 -13.89
CA ASP A 349 -22.97 -32.93 -14.87
C ASP A 349 -24.28 -32.35 -14.31
N GLU A 350 -24.61 -32.59 -13.05
CA GLU A 350 -25.80 -32.00 -12.42
C GLU A 350 -25.64 -30.49 -12.20
N GLU A 351 -24.44 -30.00 -11.88
CA GLU A 351 -24.14 -28.57 -11.80
C GLU A 351 -24.25 -27.90 -13.17
N HIS A 352 -23.66 -28.50 -14.21
CA HIS A 352 -23.77 -27.99 -15.58
C HIS A 352 -25.22 -28.01 -16.09
N LYS A 353 -26.04 -29.03 -15.73
CA LYS A 353 -27.48 -29.05 -16.03
C LYS A 353 -28.24 -27.97 -15.25
N LEU A 354 -27.87 -27.68 -14.00
CA LEU A 354 -28.50 -26.63 -13.20
C LEU A 354 -28.21 -25.24 -13.78
N ILE A 355 -26.94 -25.01 -14.17
CA ILE A 355 -26.49 -23.79 -14.84
C ILE A 355 -27.20 -23.63 -16.20
N ALA A 356 -27.30 -24.71 -16.99
CA ALA A 356 -28.03 -24.69 -18.26
C ALA A 356 -29.51 -24.35 -18.05
N ARG A 357 -30.21 -24.97 -17.08
CA ARG A 357 -31.61 -24.66 -16.76
C ARG A 357 -31.82 -23.25 -16.22
N TYR A 358 -30.81 -22.66 -15.58
CA TYR A 358 -30.85 -21.27 -15.12
C TYR A 358 -30.63 -20.31 -16.28
N ALA A 359 -29.68 -20.59 -17.17
CA ALA A 359 -29.42 -19.83 -18.39
C ALA A 359 -30.63 -19.85 -19.36
N THR A 360 -31.27 -21.02 -19.53
CA THR A 360 -32.50 -21.13 -20.33
C THR A 360 -33.65 -20.34 -19.73
N ARG A 361 -33.84 -20.37 -18.39
CA ARG A 361 -34.86 -19.54 -17.74
C ARG A 361 -34.59 -18.05 -17.85
N LEU A 362 -33.32 -17.63 -17.80
CA LEU A 362 -32.92 -16.25 -18.04
C LEU A 362 -33.24 -15.80 -19.48
N ALA A 363 -32.99 -16.67 -20.46
CA ALA A 363 -33.33 -16.42 -21.87
C ALA A 363 -34.84 -16.45 -22.14
N GLU A 364 -35.61 -17.28 -21.41
CA GLU A 364 -37.08 -17.32 -21.48
C GLU A 364 -37.72 -16.09 -20.83
N THR A 365 -37.12 -15.53 -19.76
CA THR A 365 -37.58 -14.26 -19.17
C THR A 365 -37.34 -13.03 -20.04
N ASP A 366 -36.44 -13.11 -21.04
CA ASP A 366 -36.27 -12.04 -22.04
C ASP A 366 -37.39 -12.02 -23.10
N HIS A 367 -38.20 -13.09 -23.20
CA HIS A 367 -39.27 -13.22 -24.19
C HIS A 367 -40.70 -13.03 -23.65
N LEU A 368 -40.88 -12.88 -22.35
CA LEU A 368 -42.17 -12.52 -21.74
C LEU A 368 -42.02 -11.15 -21.05
N GLY A 369 -42.30 -10.10 -21.81
CA GLY A 369 -42.27 -8.72 -21.34
C GLY A 369 -43.17 -8.50 -20.13
N ALA A 370 -42.59 -8.50 -18.93
CA ALA A 370 -43.20 -7.99 -17.70
C ALA A 370 -42.13 -7.75 -16.61
N ILE A 371 -41.23 -6.79 -16.83
CA ILE A 371 -40.52 -6.13 -15.73
C ILE A 371 -41.27 -4.82 -15.42
N PRO A 372 -41.77 -4.59 -14.19
CA PRO A 372 -42.31 -3.29 -13.81
C PRO A 372 -41.20 -2.25 -13.87
N ASN A 373 -41.37 -1.24 -14.71
CA ASN A 373 -40.53 -0.05 -14.79
C ASN A 373 -40.23 0.51 -13.38
N ARG A 374 -39.00 0.31 -12.89
CA ARG A 374 -38.35 1.29 -12.02
C ARG A 374 -37.39 2.07 -12.89
N SER A 375 -37.94 3.06 -13.56
CA SER A 375 -37.21 4.08 -14.30
C SER A 375 -36.07 4.62 -13.43
N ILE A 376 -34.83 4.27 -13.82
CA ILE A 376 -33.64 4.94 -13.31
C ILE A 376 -33.77 6.39 -13.74
N ASN A 377 -34.01 7.26 -12.75
CA ASN A 377 -34.30 8.69 -12.89
C ASN A 377 -33.15 9.43 -13.59
N PHE A 378 -33.18 9.48 -14.93
CA PHE A 378 -32.31 10.32 -15.75
C PHE A 378 -32.59 11.83 -15.53
N ASP A 379 -33.79 12.19 -15.05
CA ASP A 379 -34.19 13.59 -14.81
C ASP A 379 -33.52 14.25 -13.58
N VAL A 380 -33.14 13.47 -12.56
CA VAL A 380 -32.53 14.03 -11.34
C VAL A 380 -31.14 14.61 -11.63
N ASN A 381 -30.38 13.95 -12.51
CA ASN A 381 -29.06 14.44 -12.94
C ASN A 381 -29.16 15.70 -13.81
N LYS A 382 -30.26 15.88 -14.55
CA LYS A 382 -30.49 17.08 -15.37
C LYS A 382 -30.90 18.27 -14.50
N GLN A 383 -31.84 18.06 -13.59
CA GLN A 383 -32.27 19.08 -12.62
C GLN A 383 -31.11 19.51 -11.69
N GLN A 384 -30.24 18.59 -11.29
CA GLN A 384 -29.06 18.92 -10.47
C GLN A 384 -28.05 19.80 -11.23
N ARG A 385 -27.85 19.58 -12.53
CA ARG A 385 -26.96 20.44 -13.35
C ARG A 385 -27.55 21.81 -13.60
N GLU A 386 -28.86 21.91 -13.83
CA GLU A 386 -29.56 23.19 -14.02
C GLU A 386 -29.57 24.03 -12.73
N LEU A 387 -29.71 23.39 -11.56
CA LEU A 387 -29.64 24.06 -10.27
C LEU A 387 -28.23 24.60 -9.97
N ILE A 388 -27.18 23.83 -10.28
CA ILE A 388 -25.79 24.29 -10.12
C ILE A 388 -25.51 25.51 -11.02
N ALA A 389 -25.95 25.47 -12.28
CA ALA A 389 -25.78 26.59 -13.20
C ALA A 389 -26.55 27.87 -12.78
N GLN A 390 -27.73 27.73 -12.17
CA GLN A 390 -28.47 28.86 -11.60
C GLN A 390 -27.78 29.46 -10.36
N LEU A 391 -27.21 28.61 -9.50
CA LEU A 391 -26.49 29.06 -8.30
C LEU A 391 -25.18 29.78 -8.66
N GLU A 392 -24.49 29.34 -9.71
CA GLU A 392 -23.28 30.02 -10.21
C GLU A 392 -23.58 31.38 -10.84
N ARG A 393 -24.73 31.54 -11.51
CA ARG A 393 -25.16 32.86 -12.02
C ARG A 393 -25.58 33.84 -10.92
N LYS A 394 -26.04 33.37 -9.77
CA LYS A 394 -26.39 34.21 -8.62
C LYS A 394 -25.18 34.63 -7.77
N ASN A 395 -24.03 33.99 -7.95
CA ASN A 395 -22.78 34.28 -7.24
C ASN A 395 -21.76 35.10 -8.07
N ARG A 396 -22.17 35.58 -9.25
CA ARG A 396 -21.53 36.68 -9.97
C ARG A 396 -22.40 37.92 -9.82
#